data_AF-A0A538M247-F1
#
_entry.id   AF-A0A538M247-F1
#
_cell.length_a   1.000
_cell.length_b   1.000
_cell.length_c   1.000
_cell.angle_alpha   90.00
_cell.angle_beta   90.00
_cell.angle_gamma   90.00
#
_symmetry.space_group_name_H-M   'P 1'
#
loop_
_entity.id
_entity.type
_entity.pdbx_description
1 polymer ?
#
loop_
_entity_poly.entity_id
_entity_poly.type
_entity_poly.pdbx_seq_one_letter_code
_entity_poly.pdbx_strand_id
1 'polypeptide(L)'
;MPRPPTPQELDAYRAEADRFIAALDEEYYQHFAGLKDRLELEEIYERYARLTELEQAQAIGEAVDGDRGVRELWKFACEGYIGRLTREYA
;
A
#
# COMPACT_ATOMS: atom_id res chain seq x y z
N MET A 1 -8.96 14.33 14.01
CA MET A 1 -9.70 13.40 13.13
C MET A 1 -9.13 13.55 11.73
N PRO A 2 -8.69 12.47 11.08
CA PRO A 2 -8.25 12.54 9.68
C PRO A 2 -9.42 13.03 8.79
N ARG A 3 -9.10 13.77 7.74
CA ARG A 3 -10.09 14.30 6.78
C ARG A 3 -10.28 13.27 5.66
N PRO A 4 -11.52 13.06 5.16
CA PRO A 4 -11.73 12.25 3.97
C PRO A 4 -10.94 12.83 2.78
N PRO A 5 -10.15 12.01 2.07
CA PRO A 5 -9.44 12.46 0.87
C PRO A 5 -10.42 12.87 -0.23
N THR A 6 -10.00 13.83 -1.04
CA THR A 6 -10.70 14.23 -2.25
C THR A 6 -10.62 13.13 -3.32
N PRO A 7 -11.50 13.14 -4.34
CA PRO A 7 -11.41 12.20 -5.45
C PRO A 7 -10.03 12.18 -6.12
N GLN A 8 -9.38 13.34 -6.30
CA GLN A 8 -8.05 13.42 -6.89
C GLN A 8 -6.97 12.80 -5.98
N GLU A 9 -7.08 12.96 -4.67
CA GLU A 9 -6.19 12.30 -3.69
C GLU A 9 -6.38 10.77 -3.70
N LEU A 10 -7.62 10.30 -3.87
CA LEU A 10 -7.92 8.86 -4.01
C LEU A 10 -7.38 8.27 -5.32
N ASP A 11 -7.48 9.00 -6.42
CA ASP A 11 -6.92 8.56 -7.71
C ASP A 11 -5.39 8.52 -7.67
N ALA A 12 -4.76 9.52 -7.02
CA ALA A 12 -3.32 9.52 -6.80
C ALA A 12 -2.89 8.33 -5.93
N TYR A 13 -3.64 8.07 -4.85
CA TYR A 13 -3.41 6.92 -3.96
C TYR A 13 -3.53 5.59 -4.71
N ARG A 14 -4.56 5.44 -5.56
CA ARG A 14 -4.73 4.25 -6.41
C ARG A 14 -3.54 4.05 -7.34
N ALA A 15 -3.11 5.09 -8.04
CA ALA A 15 -1.97 5.02 -8.95
C ALA A 15 -0.66 4.70 -8.21
N GLU A 16 -0.49 5.19 -6.99
CA GLU A 16 0.66 4.86 -6.14
C GLU A 16 0.61 3.40 -5.67
N ALA A 17 -0.57 2.90 -5.25
CA ALA A 17 -0.77 1.50 -4.90
C ALA A 17 -0.47 0.54 -6.08
N ASP A 18 -0.90 0.89 -7.28
CA ASP A 18 -0.61 0.11 -8.49
C ASP A 18 0.91 0.02 -8.74
N ARG A 19 1.65 1.12 -8.56
CA ARG A 19 3.13 1.13 -8.69
C ARG A 19 3.82 0.34 -7.60
N PHE A 20 3.28 0.38 -6.39
CA PHE A 20 3.80 -0.43 -5.28
C PHE A 20 3.64 -1.93 -5.56
N ILE A 21 2.45 -2.37 -6.01
CA ILE A 21 2.22 -3.78 -6.38
C ILE A 21 3.13 -4.19 -7.53
N ALA A 22 3.24 -3.37 -8.57
CA ALA A 22 4.13 -3.65 -9.69
C ALA A 22 5.61 -3.77 -9.25
N ALA A 23 6.06 -2.92 -8.32
CA ALA A 23 7.41 -3.01 -7.78
C ALA A 23 7.63 -4.30 -6.97
N LEU A 24 6.65 -4.72 -6.16
CA LEU A 24 6.71 -6.00 -5.45
C LEU A 24 6.77 -7.17 -6.42
N ASP A 25 5.89 -7.19 -7.43
CA ASP A 25 5.84 -8.25 -8.43
C ASP A 25 7.16 -8.34 -9.21
N GLU A 26 7.74 -7.20 -9.58
CA GLU A 26 9.05 -7.15 -10.23
C GLU A 26 10.16 -7.69 -9.33
N GLU A 27 10.20 -7.29 -8.05
CA GLU A 27 11.21 -7.76 -7.09
C GLU A 27 11.11 -9.28 -6.87
N TYR A 28 9.90 -9.79 -6.69
CA TYR A 28 9.65 -11.24 -6.61
C TYR A 28 10.05 -11.95 -7.89
N TYR A 29 9.72 -11.39 -9.05
CA TYR A 29 10.09 -11.96 -10.34
C TYR A 29 11.61 -12.02 -10.48
N GLN A 30 12.32 -10.90 -10.26
CA GLN A 30 13.77 -10.83 -10.40
C GLN A 30 14.47 -11.81 -9.47
N HIS A 31 14.03 -11.91 -8.21
CA HIS A 31 14.61 -12.84 -7.25
C HIS A 31 14.37 -14.30 -7.64
N PHE A 32 13.11 -14.69 -7.87
CA PHE A 32 12.78 -16.09 -8.12
C PHE A 32 13.12 -16.57 -9.54
N ALA A 33 13.34 -15.65 -10.49
CA ALA A 33 13.91 -15.97 -11.79
C ALA A 33 15.45 -16.08 -11.77
N GLY A 34 16.10 -15.81 -10.64
CA GLY A 34 17.56 -15.81 -10.52
C GLY A 34 18.26 -14.64 -11.21
N LEU A 35 17.51 -13.55 -11.49
CA LEU A 35 18.05 -12.31 -12.06
C LEU A 35 18.59 -11.38 -10.97
N LYS A 36 18.20 -11.61 -9.71
CA LYS A 36 18.65 -10.89 -8.53
C LYS A 36 18.87 -11.85 -7.37
N ASP A 37 20.03 -11.77 -6.74
CA ASP A 37 20.44 -12.75 -5.73
C ASP A 37 19.64 -12.63 -4.41
N ARG A 38 19.22 -11.43 -4.04
CA ARG A 38 18.53 -11.15 -2.78
C ARG A 38 17.15 -10.55 -3.02
N LEU A 39 16.21 -10.95 -2.17
CA LEU A 39 14.86 -10.37 -2.13
C LEU A 39 14.87 -9.17 -1.19
N GLU A 40 14.80 -7.95 -1.73
CA GLU A 40 14.95 -6.68 -1.03
C GLU A 40 13.59 -5.95 -0.91
N LEU A 41 12.62 -6.59 -0.25
CA LEU A 41 11.28 -6.03 -0.08
C LEU A 41 11.27 -4.76 0.79
N GLU A 42 12.20 -4.66 1.75
CA GLU A 42 12.27 -3.57 2.73
C GLU A 42 12.38 -2.21 2.05
N GLU A 43 13.28 -2.05 1.07
CA GLU A 43 13.45 -0.80 0.31
C GLU A 43 12.17 -0.37 -0.42
N ILE A 44 11.38 -1.34 -0.90
CA ILE A 44 10.10 -1.08 -1.55
C ILE A 44 9.09 -0.60 -0.52
N TYR A 45 8.97 -1.29 0.61
CA TYR A 45 8.06 -0.87 1.68
C TYR A 45 8.43 0.49 2.26
N GLU A 46 9.71 0.82 2.41
CA GLU A 46 10.17 2.15 2.84
C GLU A 46 9.79 3.23 1.84
N ARG A 47 10.05 2.99 0.54
CA ARG A 47 9.70 3.94 -0.54
C ARG A 47 8.21 4.26 -0.58
N TYR A 48 7.36 3.27 -0.27
CA TYR A 48 5.91 3.36 -0.32
C TYR A 48 5.26 3.36 1.07
N ALA A 49 6.00 3.73 2.13
CA ALA A 49 5.55 3.59 3.51
C ALA A 49 4.20 4.26 3.77
N ARG A 50 3.98 5.43 3.15
CA ARG A 50 2.76 6.23 3.24
C ARG A 50 1.49 5.47 2.88
N LEU A 51 1.56 4.51 1.94
CA LEU A 51 0.41 3.67 1.57
C LEU A 51 -0.09 2.79 2.72
N THR A 52 0.75 2.57 3.72
CA THR A 52 0.53 1.62 4.82
C THR A 52 0.53 2.30 6.19
N GLU A 53 0.41 3.63 6.24
CA GLU A 53 0.29 4.39 7.49
C GLU A 53 -1.13 4.31 8.06
N LEU A 54 -1.23 4.35 9.39
CA LEU A 54 -2.52 4.28 10.09
C LEU A 54 -3.39 5.49 9.73
N GLU A 55 -2.79 6.67 9.68
CA GLU A 55 -3.42 7.94 9.34
C GLU A 55 -4.04 7.88 7.94
N GLN A 56 -3.35 7.25 7.00
CA GLN A 56 -3.82 7.08 5.62
C GLN A 56 -5.01 6.11 5.56
N ALA A 57 -4.94 4.99 6.28
CA ALA A 57 -6.06 4.04 6.38
C ALA A 57 -7.30 4.68 7.03
N GLN A 58 -7.11 5.47 8.10
CA GLN A 58 -8.20 6.19 8.74
C GLN A 58 -8.81 7.26 7.80
N ALA A 59 -7.98 8.03 7.09
CA ALA A 59 -8.45 9.05 6.16
C ALA A 59 -9.30 8.44 5.03
N ILE A 60 -8.85 7.35 4.40
CA ILE A 60 -9.64 6.66 3.37
C ILE A 60 -10.93 6.09 3.95
N GLY A 61 -10.89 5.59 5.19
CA GLY A 61 -12.07 5.10 5.91
C GLY A 61 -13.20 6.13 6.03
N GLU A 62 -12.86 7.40 6.27
CA GLU A 62 -13.83 8.52 6.30
C GLU A 62 -14.49 8.79 4.94
N ALA A 63 -13.89 8.34 3.83
CA ALA A 63 -14.44 8.49 2.48
C ALA A 63 -15.25 7.27 2.00
N VAL A 64 -15.34 6.19 2.79
CA VAL A 64 -16.10 4.98 2.40
C VAL A 64 -17.60 5.26 2.50
N ASP A 65 -18.24 5.51 1.37
CA ASP A 65 -19.70 5.72 1.27
C ASP A 65 -20.31 4.87 0.15
N GLY A 66 -20.43 3.56 0.39
CA GLY A 66 -21.06 2.61 -0.54
C GLY A 66 -20.26 2.31 -1.82
N ASP A 67 -19.31 3.15 -2.22
CA ASP A 67 -18.44 2.94 -3.36
C ASP A 67 -17.50 1.75 -3.13
N ARG A 68 -17.55 0.78 -4.05
CA ARG A 68 -16.74 -0.43 -3.95
C ARG A 68 -15.25 -0.13 -4.14
N GLY A 69 -14.89 0.78 -5.04
CA GLY A 69 -13.49 1.12 -5.30
C GLY A 69 -12.82 1.74 -4.08
N VAL A 70 -13.47 2.70 -3.43
CA VAL A 70 -12.95 3.33 -2.20
C VAL A 70 -12.84 2.31 -1.06
N ARG A 71 -13.79 1.37 -0.95
CA ARG A 71 -13.73 0.28 0.02
C ARG A 71 -12.52 -0.64 -0.20
N GLU A 72 -12.22 -1.00 -1.45
CA GLU A 72 -11.03 -1.83 -1.73
C GLU A 72 -9.73 -1.07 -1.45
N LEU A 73 -9.67 0.23 -1.74
CA LEU A 73 -8.51 1.07 -1.36
C LEU A 73 -8.32 1.13 0.15
N TRP A 74 -9.42 1.22 0.91
CA TRP A 74 -9.38 1.19 2.37
C TRP A 74 -8.89 -0.16 2.90
N LYS A 75 -9.41 -1.26 2.35
CA LYS A 75 -8.97 -2.62 2.68
C LYS A 75 -7.47 -2.79 2.42
N PHE A 76 -6.98 -2.34 1.26
CA PHE A 76 -5.56 -2.36 0.92
C PHE A 76 -4.71 -1.58 1.95
N ALA A 77 -5.13 -0.38 2.33
CA ALA A 77 -4.42 0.41 3.35
C ALA A 77 -4.34 -0.32 4.70
N CYS A 78 -5.44 -0.94 5.14
CA CYS A 78 -5.51 -1.72 6.38
C CYS A 78 -4.61 -2.96 6.35
N GLU A 79 -4.68 -3.75 5.27
CA GLU A 79 -3.83 -4.94 5.08
C GLU A 79 -2.35 -4.56 5.06
N GLY A 80 -2.00 -3.47 4.38
CA GLY A 80 -0.65 -2.92 4.35
C GLY A 80 -0.15 -2.49 5.72
N TYR A 81 -0.96 -1.75 6.49
CA TYR A 81 -0.61 -1.35 7.86
C TYR A 81 -0.37 -2.54 8.78
N ILE A 82 -1.25 -3.55 8.74
CA ILE A 82 -1.08 -4.79 9.52
C ILE A 82 0.19 -5.52 9.08
N GLY A 83 0.43 -5.64 7.78
CA GLY A 83 1.63 -6.27 7.24
C GLY A 83 2.93 -5.55 7.63
N ARG A 84 2.89 -4.22 7.77
CA ARG A 84 4.02 -3.43 8.30
C ARG A 84 4.28 -3.76 9.77
N LEU A 85 3.24 -3.76 10.59
CA LEU A 85 3.36 -4.10 12.01
C LEU A 85 3.94 -5.51 12.21
N THR A 86 3.50 -6.51 11.44
CA THR A 86 3.98 -7.89 11.62
C THR A 86 5.44 -8.08 11.20
N ARG A 87 5.98 -7.26 10.27
CA ARG A 87 7.40 -7.27 9.93
C ARG A 87 8.30 -6.70 11.02
N GLU A 88 7.81 -5.75 11.81
CA GLU A 88 8.57 -5.20 12.95
C GLU A 88 8.80 -6.22 14.08
N TYR A 89 8.07 -7.36 14.06
CA TYR A 89 8.17 -8.43 15.06
C TYR A 89 8.78 -9.74 14.52
N ALA A 90 9.21 -9.78 13.25
CA ALA A 90 9.80 -10.95 12.60
C ALA A 90 11.33 -10.85 12.53
#